data_AF-A0A1B6MQY5-F1
#
_entry.id   AF-A0A1B6MQY5-F1
#
_cell.length_a   1.000
_cell.length_b   1.000
_cell.length_c   1.000
_cell.angle_alpha   90.00
_cell.angle_beta   90.00
_cell.angle_gamma   90.00
#
_symmetry.space_group_name_H-M   'P 1'
#
loop_
_entity.id
_entity.type
_entity.pdbx_description
1 polymer ?
#
loop_
_entity_poly.entity_id
_entity_poly.type
_entity_poly.pdbx_seq_one_letter_code
_entity_poly.pdbx_strand_id
1 'polypeptide(L)'
;MDYKHNTVIWMCEMWCAGYGELVACLQRLQLQLKKAGHGYGALEAQAGAVQTLLLSPGFGRALAAHNKVQQSWPQQTLAKPVTGQAQALVRDCLEVLQPSTQPEAAELSDLLTRYELEGLLFAHDTITREIADQSPIMTPNTHVNHSPPPTVPEDQDSNIKIIKIEKTNEPLGATVRNEGEAVIIGRVVRGGAAEKSGLLHEGDEVLEVNGIE
;
A
#
# COMPACT_ATOMS: atom_id res chain seq x y z
N MET A 1 17.04 16.82 7.25
CA MET A 1 16.65 17.19 5.87
C MET A 1 16.44 15.87 5.17
N ASP A 2 15.23 15.34 5.29
CA ASP A 2 14.98 13.92 5.11
C ASP A 2 13.99 13.71 3.97
N TYR A 3 14.52 13.17 2.89
CA TYR A 3 13.74 12.51 1.86
C TYR A 3 13.15 11.24 2.47
N LYS A 4 11.82 11.08 2.44
CA LYS A 4 11.13 9.78 2.28
C LYS A 4 9.61 9.92 2.34
N HIS A 5 8.94 9.07 1.56
CA HIS A 5 7.50 8.79 1.50
C HIS A 5 6.64 9.61 0.53
N ASN A 6 6.99 9.52 -0.75
CA ASN A 6 6.09 9.83 -1.86
C ASN A 6 6.11 8.68 -2.89
N THR A 7 6.06 7.41 -2.46
CA THR A 7 6.35 6.28 -3.37
C THR A 7 5.13 5.48 -3.82
N VAL A 8 3.97 5.59 -3.17
CA VAL A 8 2.82 4.71 -3.50
C VAL A 8 1.71 5.43 -4.28
N ILE A 9 1.50 6.74 -4.09
CA ILE A 9 0.47 7.51 -4.82
C ILE A 9 0.95 7.92 -6.23
N TRP A 10 2.26 7.95 -6.48
CA TRP A 10 2.81 8.28 -7.79
C TRP A 10 2.70 7.17 -8.84
N MET A 11 2.33 5.94 -8.46
CA MET A 11 2.33 4.82 -9.41
C MET A 11 1.17 4.87 -10.41
N CYS A 12 0.06 5.55 -10.08
CA CYS A 12 -1.06 5.66 -11.02
C CYS A 12 -1.13 7.00 -11.78
N GLU A 13 -0.63 8.10 -11.22
CA GLU A 13 -0.70 9.41 -11.90
C GLU A 13 0.60 9.81 -12.63
N MET A 14 1.75 9.17 -12.36
CA MET A 14 3.03 9.58 -12.99
C MET A 14 3.59 8.65 -14.07
N TRP A 15 2.96 7.52 -14.37
CA TRP A 15 3.45 6.58 -15.38
C TRP A 15 3.08 6.96 -16.83
N CYS A 16 2.63 8.21 -17.03
CA CYS A 16 2.49 8.84 -18.34
C CYS A 16 3.66 9.76 -18.71
N ALA A 17 4.78 9.76 -17.99
CA ALA A 17 6.04 10.06 -18.67
C ALA A 17 6.31 8.86 -19.58
N GLY A 18 5.99 8.98 -20.87
CA GLY A 18 6.05 7.86 -21.80
C GLY A 18 7.40 7.14 -21.67
N TYR A 19 7.44 5.81 -21.70
CA TYR A 19 8.68 5.05 -21.59
C TYR A 19 9.82 5.59 -22.48
N GLY A 20 9.48 6.15 -23.65
CA GLY A 20 10.41 6.90 -24.50
C GLY A 20 10.95 8.20 -23.89
N GLU A 21 10.16 8.97 -23.16
CA GLU A 21 10.59 10.15 -22.40
C GLU A 21 11.54 9.78 -21.27
N LEU A 22 11.26 8.69 -20.54
CA LEU A 22 12.17 8.20 -19.49
C LEU A 22 13.54 7.83 -20.08
N VAL A 23 13.55 7.09 -21.19
CA VAL A 23 14.78 6.73 -21.91
C VAL A 23 15.50 7.99 -22.41
N ALA A 24 14.77 8.96 -22.98
CA ALA A 24 15.35 10.21 -23.48
C ALA A 24 15.92 11.09 -22.35
N CYS A 25 15.26 11.13 -21.19
CA CYS A 25 15.77 11.80 -19.99
C CYS A 25 17.07 11.17 -19.51
N LEU A 26 17.13 9.83 -19.44
CA LEU A 26 18.33 9.12 -19.00
C LEU A 26 19.50 9.30 -19.98
N GLN A 27 19.25 9.28 -21.29
CA GLN A 27 20.25 9.56 -22.32
C GLN A 27 20.82 10.99 -22.19
N ARG A 28 19.96 11.99 -21.96
CA ARG A 28 20.39 13.37 -21.72
C ARG A 28 21.23 13.49 -20.45
N LEU A 29 20.82 12.82 -19.36
CA LEU A 29 21.56 12.82 -18.09
C LEU A 29 22.96 12.24 -18.26
N GLN A 30 23.10 11.09 -18.92
CA GLN A 30 24.42 10.49 -19.19
C GLN A 30 25.32 11.39 -20.04
N LEU A 31 24.77 12.08 -21.04
CA LEU A 31 25.54 13.01 -21.85
C LEU A 31 26.09 14.17 -21.02
N GLN A 32 25.31 14.66 -20.05
CA GLN A 32 25.75 15.71 -19.12
C GLN A 32 26.79 15.19 -18.13
N LEU A 33 26.63 13.96 -17.62
CA LEU A 33 27.62 13.33 -16.73
C LEU A 33 28.97 13.12 -17.43
N LYS A 34 28.95 12.69 -18.70
CA LYS A 34 30.17 12.57 -19.53
C LYS A 34 30.85 13.91 -19.78
N LYS A 35 30.08 14.99 -19.92
CA LYS A 35 30.59 16.36 -20.13
C LYS A 35 31.12 17.00 -18.84
N ALA A 36 30.56 16.64 -17.69
CA ALA A 36 30.90 17.23 -16.40
C ALA A 36 32.26 16.78 -15.84
N GLY A 37 32.89 15.74 -16.39
CA GLY A 37 34.25 15.32 -16.03
C GLY A 37 34.38 14.59 -14.68
N HIS A 38 35.63 14.44 -14.23
CA HIS A 38 36.11 13.54 -13.16
C HIS A 38 35.55 13.88 -11.76
N GLY A 39 34.28 13.54 -11.52
CA GLY A 39 33.66 13.57 -10.18
C GLY A 39 32.47 12.62 -10.02
N TYR A 40 31.92 12.11 -11.13
CA TYR A 40 30.67 11.35 -11.14
C TYR A 40 30.78 9.94 -11.74
N GLY A 41 31.98 9.35 -11.82
CA GLY A 41 32.20 8.07 -12.49
C GLY A 41 31.31 6.92 -11.98
N ALA A 42 31.02 6.89 -10.67
CA ALA A 42 30.08 5.91 -10.10
C ALA A 42 28.63 6.14 -10.57
N LEU A 43 28.19 7.39 -10.63
CA LEU A 43 26.85 7.76 -11.09
C LEU A 43 26.72 7.55 -12.61
N GLU A 44 27.77 7.79 -13.38
CA GLU A 44 27.83 7.47 -14.81
C GLU A 44 27.68 5.96 -15.05
N ALA A 45 28.41 5.13 -14.28
CA ALA A 45 28.30 3.68 -14.37
C ALA A 45 26.89 3.17 -14.00
N GLN A 46 26.29 3.72 -12.94
CA GLN A 46 24.91 3.40 -12.54
C GLN A 46 23.90 3.84 -13.61
N ALA A 47 24.02 5.06 -14.14
CA ALA A 47 23.18 5.52 -15.24
C ALA A 47 23.34 4.64 -16.49
N GLY A 48 24.55 4.15 -16.76
CA GLY A 48 24.87 3.17 -17.80
C GLY A 48 24.14 1.83 -17.62
N ALA A 49 24.15 1.31 -16.40
CA ALA A 49 23.45 0.07 -16.05
C ALA A 49 21.92 0.22 -16.20
N VAL A 50 21.36 1.32 -15.70
CA VAL A 50 19.92 1.62 -15.85
C VAL A 50 19.54 1.76 -17.32
N GLN A 51 20.38 2.39 -18.15
CA GLN A 51 20.10 2.52 -19.57
C GLN A 51 20.12 1.17 -20.28
N THR A 52 21.08 0.30 -19.97
CA THR A 52 21.13 -1.06 -20.51
C THR A 52 19.87 -1.83 -20.15
N LEU A 53 19.40 -1.71 -18.90
CA LEU A 53 18.16 -2.33 -18.46
C LEU A 53 16.95 -1.75 -19.18
N LEU A 54 16.83 -0.42 -19.25
CA LEU A 54 15.69 0.24 -19.89
C LEU A 54 15.64 -0.07 -21.38
N LEU A 55 16.77 -0.12 -22.08
CA LEU A 55 16.83 -0.45 -23.51
C LEU A 55 16.67 -1.95 -23.79
N SER A 56 16.66 -2.80 -22.75
CA SER A 56 16.43 -4.23 -22.92
C SER A 56 15.05 -4.49 -23.51
N PRO A 57 14.95 -5.24 -24.62
CA PRO A 57 13.67 -5.64 -25.19
C PRO A 57 12.79 -6.41 -24.20
N GLY A 58 13.41 -7.15 -23.26
CA GLY A 58 12.70 -7.88 -22.21
C GLY A 58 12.01 -6.93 -21.23
N PHE A 59 12.72 -5.89 -20.80
CA PHE A 59 12.17 -4.87 -19.90
C PHE A 59 11.02 -4.10 -20.56
N GLY A 60 11.20 -3.65 -21.81
CA GLY A 60 10.14 -2.94 -22.54
C GLY A 60 8.85 -3.75 -22.68
N ARG A 61 8.96 -5.07 -22.95
CA ARG A 61 7.79 -5.96 -22.99
C ARG A 61 7.12 -6.14 -21.63
N ALA A 62 7.92 -6.36 -20.58
CA ALA A 62 7.42 -6.50 -19.22
C ALA A 62 6.69 -5.24 -18.75
N LEU A 63 7.26 -4.07 -19.07
CA LEU A 63 6.67 -2.77 -18.77
C LEU A 63 5.34 -2.56 -19.49
N ALA A 64 5.29 -2.89 -20.79
CA ALA A 64 4.07 -2.79 -21.57
C ALA A 64 2.97 -3.72 -21.01
N ALA A 65 3.33 -4.94 -20.64
CA ALA A 65 2.40 -5.88 -19.99
C ALA A 65 1.90 -5.35 -18.65
N HIS A 66 2.80 -4.85 -17.78
CA HIS A 66 2.45 -4.24 -16.51
C HIS A 66 1.48 -3.06 -16.69
N ASN A 67 1.81 -2.12 -17.57
CA ASN A 67 0.97 -0.96 -17.85
C ASN A 67 -0.41 -1.37 -18.37
N LYS A 68 -0.46 -2.39 -19.24
CA LYS A 68 -1.73 -2.87 -19.79
C LYS A 68 -2.59 -3.51 -18.71
N VAL A 69 -2.00 -4.34 -17.84
CA VAL A 69 -2.70 -4.94 -16.70
C VAL A 69 -3.24 -3.85 -15.78
N GLN A 70 -2.43 -2.86 -15.43
CA GLN A 70 -2.83 -1.74 -14.57
C GLN A 70 -3.97 -0.91 -15.18
N GLN A 71 -3.92 -0.60 -16.48
CA GLN A 71 -5.00 0.12 -17.17
C GLN A 71 -6.31 -0.66 -17.23
N SER A 72 -6.22 -1.99 -17.37
CA SER A 72 -7.40 -2.85 -17.42
C SER A 72 -7.94 -3.23 -16.03
N TRP A 73 -7.14 -3.05 -14.98
CA TRP A 73 -7.51 -3.36 -13.61
C TRP A 73 -8.46 -2.28 -13.09
N PRO A 74 -9.74 -2.57 -12.85
CA PRO A 74 -10.66 -1.58 -12.31
C PRO A 74 -10.17 -1.18 -10.92
N GLN A 75 -9.79 0.09 -10.74
CA GLN A 75 -9.51 0.65 -9.41
C GLN A 75 -10.76 0.74 -8.52
N GLN A 76 -11.93 0.39 -9.07
CA GLN A 76 -13.19 0.43 -8.36
C GLN A 76 -13.31 -0.81 -7.47
N THR A 77 -13.18 -0.53 -6.16
CA THR A 77 -13.47 -1.43 -5.05
C THR A 77 -12.68 -2.73 -5.08
N LEU A 78 -11.40 -2.66 -4.70
CA LEU A 78 -10.76 -3.79 -4.02
C LEU A 78 -11.61 -4.08 -2.77
N ALA A 79 -12.59 -4.98 -2.92
CA ALA A 79 -13.32 -5.51 -1.79
C ALA A 79 -12.27 -6.09 -0.84
N LYS A 80 -12.25 -5.60 0.40
CA LYS A 80 -11.32 -6.13 1.39
C LYS A 80 -11.59 -7.63 1.50
N PRO A 81 -10.57 -8.49 1.37
CA PRO A 81 -10.76 -9.92 1.51
C PRO A 81 -11.37 -10.19 2.88
N VAL A 82 -12.42 -10.99 2.91
CA VAL A 82 -13.17 -11.29 4.15
C VAL A 82 -12.31 -12.10 5.13
N THR A 83 -11.34 -12.84 4.60
CA THR A 83 -10.39 -13.67 5.34
C THR A 83 -9.07 -13.71 4.56
N GLY A 84 -7.95 -13.96 5.24
CA GLY A 84 -6.67 -14.28 4.60
C GLY A 84 -6.30 -15.76 4.68
N GLN A 85 -7.23 -16.60 5.12
CA GLN A 85 -7.00 -18.02 5.39
C GLN A 85 -8.14 -18.89 4.82
N ALA A 86 -8.52 -18.66 3.57
CA ALA A 86 -9.60 -19.39 2.92
C ALA A 86 -9.29 -20.89 2.82
N GLN A 87 -8.02 -21.28 2.62
CA GLN A 87 -7.63 -22.70 2.64
C GLN A 87 -7.83 -23.36 4.00
N ALA A 88 -7.56 -22.64 5.09
CA ALA A 88 -7.78 -23.15 6.44
C ALA A 88 -9.28 -23.37 6.69
N LEU A 89 -10.13 -22.41 6.31
CA LEU A 89 -11.58 -22.54 6.43
C LEU A 89 -12.12 -23.74 5.63
N VAL A 90 -11.60 -24.00 4.43
CA VAL A 90 -12.02 -25.16 3.64
C VAL A 90 -11.63 -26.47 4.32
N ARG A 91 -10.43 -26.56 4.90
CA ARG A 91 -10.02 -27.74 5.68
C ARG A 91 -10.95 -27.97 6.88
N ASP A 92 -11.25 -26.90 7.61
CA ASP A 92 -12.15 -26.97 8.77
C ASP A 92 -13.58 -27.37 8.34
N CYS A 93 -14.06 -26.86 7.20
CA CYS A 93 -15.33 -27.29 6.59
C CYS A 93 -15.34 -28.78 6.23
N LEU A 94 -14.26 -29.30 5.62
CA LEU A 94 -14.16 -30.72 5.26
C LEU A 94 -14.17 -31.63 6.49
N GLU A 95 -13.54 -31.21 7.59
CA GLU A 95 -13.57 -31.93 8.87
C GLU A 95 -15.00 -32.02 9.43
N VAL A 96 -15.78 -30.95 9.33
CA VAL A 96 -17.19 -30.92 9.74
C VAL A 96 -18.09 -31.75 8.81
N LEU A 97 -17.78 -31.80 7.51
CA LEU A 97 -18.54 -32.56 6.52
C LEU A 97 -18.25 -34.06 6.56
N GLN A 98 -17.07 -34.48 7.05
CA GLN A 98 -16.64 -35.88 7.08
C GLN A 98 -17.67 -36.87 7.70
N PRO A 99 -18.35 -36.58 8.82
CA PRO A 99 -19.36 -37.49 9.37
C PRO A 99 -20.72 -37.42 8.65
N SER A 100 -20.93 -36.49 7.72
CA SER A 100 -22.21 -36.28 7.05
C SER A 100 -22.45 -37.32 5.96
N THR A 101 -23.63 -37.95 5.97
CA THR A 101 -24.04 -38.95 4.96
C THR A 101 -24.89 -38.37 3.84
N GLN A 102 -25.11 -37.05 3.84
CA GLN A 102 -25.95 -36.38 2.85
C GLN A 102 -25.22 -36.29 1.51
N PRO A 103 -25.90 -36.54 0.37
CA PRO A 103 -25.26 -36.46 -0.95
C PRO A 103 -24.72 -35.05 -1.25
N GLU A 104 -25.35 -34.00 -0.73
CA GLU A 104 -24.90 -32.61 -0.87
C GLU A 104 -23.56 -32.36 -0.15
N ALA A 105 -23.32 -33.04 0.98
CA ALA A 105 -22.05 -32.93 1.70
C ALA A 105 -20.90 -33.61 0.93
N ALA A 106 -21.20 -34.73 0.27
CA ALA A 106 -20.24 -35.41 -0.60
C ALA A 106 -19.93 -34.57 -1.85
N GLU A 107 -20.96 -33.97 -2.48
CA GLU A 107 -20.78 -33.08 -3.64
C GLU A 107 -19.96 -31.83 -3.28
N LEU A 108 -20.25 -31.21 -2.13
CA LEU A 108 -19.49 -30.06 -1.66
C LEU A 108 -18.04 -30.43 -1.35
N SER A 109 -17.79 -31.58 -0.73
CA SER A 109 -16.43 -32.05 -0.43
C SER A 109 -15.64 -32.32 -1.72
N ASP A 110 -16.27 -32.92 -2.73
CA ASP A 110 -15.67 -33.11 -4.05
C ASP A 110 -15.31 -31.76 -4.68
N LEU A 111 -16.25 -30.81 -4.71
CA LEU A 111 -16.01 -29.48 -5.27
C LEU A 111 -14.87 -28.74 -4.57
N LEU A 112 -14.84 -28.80 -3.23
CA LEU A 112 -13.86 -28.11 -2.40
C LEU A 112 -12.43 -28.66 -2.56
N THR A 113 -12.30 -29.92 -3.00
CA THR A 113 -11.02 -30.62 -3.17
C THR A 113 -10.56 -30.67 -4.64
N ARG A 114 -11.26 -30.00 -5.56
CA ARG A 114 -10.81 -29.88 -6.96
C ARG A 114 -9.59 -28.99 -7.07
N TYR A 115 -8.65 -29.37 -7.95
CA TYR A 115 -7.40 -28.65 -8.14
C TYR A 115 -7.61 -27.18 -8.55
N GLU A 116 -8.65 -26.89 -9.32
CA GLU A 116 -8.97 -25.51 -9.73
C GLU A 116 -9.34 -24.65 -8.52
N LEU A 117 -10.13 -25.21 -7.59
CA LEU A 117 -10.58 -24.48 -6.42
C LEU A 117 -9.45 -24.36 -5.39
N GLU A 118 -8.68 -25.41 -5.16
CA GLU A 118 -7.48 -25.34 -4.32
C GLU A 118 -6.50 -24.29 -4.84
N GLY A 119 -6.26 -24.25 -6.15
CA GLY A 119 -5.41 -23.25 -6.78
C GLY A 119 -5.96 -21.82 -6.65
N LEU A 120 -7.28 -21.65 -6.77
CA LEU A 120 -7.95 -20.37 -6.57
C LEU A 120 -7.82 -19.88 -5.12
N LEU A 121 -8.04 -20.76 -4.15
CA LEU A 121 -7.93 -20.46 -2.71
C LEU A 121 -6.48 -20.15 -2.32
N PHE A 122 -5.52 -20.88 -2.86
CA PHE A 122 -4.10 -20.60 -2.70
C PHE A 122 -3.72 -19.22 -3.26
N ALA A 123 -4.19 -18.89 -4.47
CA ALA A 123 -3.97 -17.58 -5.07
C ALA A 123 -4.62 -16.46 -4.24
N HIS A 124 -5.84 -16.69 -3.74
CA HIS A 124 -6.54 -15.77 -2.86
C HIS A 124 -5.75 -15.49 -1.57
N ASP A 125 -5.32 -16.52 -0.84
CA ASP A 125 -4.58 -16.37 0.42
C ASP A 125 -3.21 -15.72 0.18
N THR A 126 -2.55 -16.08 -0.93
CA THR A 126 -1.28 -15.45 -1.35
C THR A 126 -1.45 -13.97 -1.63
N ILE A 127 -2.43 -13.58 -2.46
CA ILE A 127 -2.69 -12.17 -2.79
C ILE A 127 -3.11 -11.40 -1.54
N THR A 128 -3.96 -11.99 -0.69
CA THR A 128 -4.42 -11.34 0.54
C THR A 128 -3.26 -11.08 1.50
N ARG A 129 -2.34 -12.03 1.65
CA ARG A 129 -1.13 -11.84 2.46
C ARG A 129 -0.23 -10.76 1.87
N GLU A 130 0.02 -10.77 0.56
CA GLU A 130 0.83 -9.75 -0.10
C GLU A 130 0.21 -8.34 0.03
N ILE A 131 -1.12 -8.24 -0.03
CA ILE A 131 -1.83 -6.97 0.21
C ILE A 131 -1.74 -6.56 1.69
N ALA A 132 -1.82 -7.51 2.62
CA ALA A 132 -1.67 -7.24 4.05
C ALA A 132 -0.24 -6.82 4.41
N ASP A 133 0.78 -7.44 3.85
CA ASP A 133 2.20 -7.11 4.04
C ASP A 133 2.57 -5.77 3.34
N GLN A 134 1.82 -5.39 2.30
CA GLN A 134 1.91 -4.09 1.64
C GLN A 134 1.05 -3.00 2.28
N SER A 135 0.16 -3.34 3.23
CA SER A 135 -0.31 -2.33 4.17
C SER A 135 0.91 -1.89 4.99
N PRO A 136 1.14 -0.58 5.19
CA PRO A 136 2.40 -0.13 5.74
C PRO A 136 2.55 -0.70 7.14
N ILE A 137 3.38 -1.73 7.26
CA ILE A 137 4.07 -2.07 8.48
C ILE A 137 4.84 -0.80 8.81
N MET A 138 4.27 0.03 9.68
CA MET A 138 5.04 0.97 10.48
C MET A 138 5.99 0.12 11.32
N THR A 139 7.09 -0.29 10.70
CA THR A 139 8.25 -0.77 11.40
C THR A 139 8.74 0.41 12.22
N PRO A 140 8.72 0.36 13.56
CA PRO A 140 9.52 1.28 14.34
C PRO A 140 10.95 0.85 14.06
N ASN A 141 11.63 1.56 13.16
CA ASN A 141 13.07 1.40 13.01
C ASN A 141 13.72 1.86 14.31
N THR A 142 13.88 0.87 15.17
CA THR A 142 14.76 0.78 16.30
C THR A 142 16.12 1.32 15.91
N HIS A 143 16.47 2.47 16.47
CA HIS A 143 17.86 2.87 16.65
C HIS A 143 18.55 1.76 17.44
N VAL A 144 19.38 0.96 16.75
CA VAL A 144 20.40 0.13 17.37
C VAL A 144 21.44 1.04 18.02
N ASN A 145 21.43 1.10 19.36
CA ASN A 145 22.58 0.78 20.21
C ASN A 145 22.28 1.12 21.68
N HIS A 146 21.98 0.09 22.48
CA HIS A 146 22.68 -0.32 23.72
C HIS A 146 21.75 -1.17 24.63
N SER A 147 22.33 -2.24 25.18
CA SER A 147 21.76 -3.37 25.93
C SER A 147 21.20 -3.04 27.36
N PRO A 148 20.51 -3.98 28.06
CA PRO A 148 19.29 -3.80 28.91
C PRO A 148 19.51 -4.01 30.44
N PRO A 149 18.54 -4.33 31.36
CA PRO A 149 17.04 -4.19 31.51
C PRO A 149 16.66 -3.59 32.92
N PRO A 150 15.50 -3.82 33.63
CA PRO A 150 14.09 -4.19 33.32
C PRO A 150 13.05 -3.13 33.83
N THR A 151 11.74 -3.15 33.52
CA THR A 151 10.64 -3.69 34.39
C THR A 151 9.25 -3.14 33.91
N VAL A 152 8.33 -4.05 33.51
CA VAL A 152 6.82 -4.06 33.45
C VAL A 152 6.00 -2.88 32.83
N PRO A 153 4.68 -3.05 32.54
CA PRO A 153 3.99 -4.01 31.66
C PRO A 153 3.06 -3.28 30.64
N GLU A 154 2.32 -4.06 29.86
CA GLU A 154 1.29 -3.69 28.85
C GLU A 154 0.31 -2.57 29.27
N ASP A 155 -0.07 -1.67 28.34
CA ASP A 155 -1.49 -1.31 28.06
C ASP A 155 -1.66 -0.23 26.96
N GLN A 156 -2.71 -0.44 26.15
CA GLN A 156 -3.35 0.42 25.13
C GLN A 156 -2.70 0.59 23.75
N ASP A 157 -3.28 -0.14 22.79
CA ASP A 157 -3.29 0.16 21.35
C ASP A 157 -3.73 1.62 21.10
N SER A 158 -2.75 2.51 21.00
CA SER A 158 -2.97 3.90 20.60
C SER A 158 -3.24 3.95 19.09
N ASN A 159 -4.52 3.91 18.70
CA ASN A 159 -5.00 4.10 17.32
C ASN A 159 -4.85 5.56 16.86
N ILE A 160 -3.61 6.08 16.90
CA ILE A 160 -3.27 7.44 16.48
C ILE A 160 -2.96 7.41 14.98
N LYS A 161 -3.70 8.19 14.18
CA LYS A 161 -3.51 8.30 12.73
C LYS A 161 -3.09 9.72 12.36
N ILE A 162 -1.94 9.86 11.73
CA ILE A 162 -1.50 11.14 11.16
C ILE A 162 -2.18 11.31 9.79
N ILE A 163 -3.11 12.26 9.71
CA ILE A 163 -3.86 12.54 8.50
C ILE A 163 -3.26 13.77 7.82
N LYS A 164 -2.86 13.63 6.55
CA LYS A 164 -2.41 14.76 5.72
C LYS A 164 -3.53 15.17 4.78
N ILE A 165 -4.09 16.36 5.02
CA ILE A 165 -5.06 16.96 4.12
C ILE A 165 -4.34 18.01 3.29
N GLU A 166 -4.39 17.88 1.97
CA GLU A 166 -3.80 18.87 1.08
C GLU A 166 -4.52 20.20 1.22
N LYS A 167 -3.76 21.26 1.50
CA LYS A 167 -4.30 22.60 1.63
C LYS A 167 -4.73 23.10 0.25
N THR A 168 -6.03 23.05 -0.01
CA THR A 168 -6.65 23.64 -1.19
C THR A 168 -7.17 25.05 -0.87
N ASN A 169 -7.76 25.73 -1.86
CA ASN A 169 -8.49 26.99 -1.65
C ASN A 169 -9.88 26.78 -1.02
N GLU A 170 -10.27 25.53 -0.71
CA GLU A 170 -11.53 25.16 -0.09
C GLU A 170 -11.33 25.02 1.44
N PRO A 171 -12.30 25.42 2.28
CA PRO A 171 -12.23 25.14 3.72
C PRO A 171 -12.17 23.63 3.99
N LEU A 172 -11.55 23.25 5.11
CA LEU A 172 -11.39 21.85 5.52
C LEU A 172 -12.71 21.08 5.51
N GLY A 173 -13.82 21.75 5.84
CA GLY A 173 -15.14 21.11 5.82
C GLY A 173 -15.34 20.16 7.01
N ALA A 174 -14.77 20.48 8.16
CA ALA A 174 -15.03 19.80 9.43
C ALA A 174 -15.26 20.82 10.54
N THR A 175 -16.06 20.47 11.53
CA THR A 175 -16.26 21.24 12.76
C THR A 175 -15.57 20.55 13.92
N VAL A 176 -15.12 21.32 14.90
CA VAL A 176 -14.40 20.83 16.07
C VAL A 176 -15.19 21.21 17.31
N ARG A 177 -15.25 20.31 18.29
CA ARG A 177 -15.83 20.54 19.61
C ARG A 177 -14.81 20.14 20.67
N ASN A 178 -14.88 20.79 21.84
CA ASN A 178 -14.02 20.46 22.96
C ASN A 178 -14.80 19.59 23.96
N GLU A 179 -14.25 18.44 24.32
CA GLU A 179 -14.75 17.53 25.35
C GLU A 179 -13.68 17.37 26.45
N GLY A 180 -13.71 18.26 27.44
CA GLY A 180 -12.72 18.26 28.53
C GLY A 180 -11.38 18.87 28.09
N GLU A 181 -10.34 18.05 28.07
CA GLU A 181 -9.02 18.41 27.52
C GLU A 181 -8.87 17.93 26.06
N ALA A 182 -9.82 17.15 25.54
CA ALA A 182 -9.76 16.55 24.21
C ALA A 182 -10.47 17.40 23.15
N VAL A 183 -9.84 17.52 21.99
CA VAL A 183 -10.38 18.24 20.83
C VAL A 183 -10.97 17.23 19.84
N ILE A 184 -12.29 17.20 19.70
CA ILE A 184 -12.99 16.15 18.93
C ILE A 184 -13.60 16.72 17.64
N ILE A 185 -13.56 15.94 16.56
CA ILE A 185 -14.28 16.26 15.32
C ILE A 185 -15.80 16.13 15.57
N GLY A 186 -16.47 17.28 15.47
CA GLY A 186 -17.90 17.46 15.62
C GLY A 186 -18.69 16.80 14.49
N ARG A 187 -18.62 17.42 13.33
CA ARG A 187 -19.32 17.06 12.10
C ARG A 187 -18.40 17.24 10.91
N VAL A 188 -18.49 16.32 9.94
CA VAL A 188 -17.85 16.47 8.62
C VAL A 188 -18.89 16.99 7.61
N VAL A 189 -18.53 18.04 6.89
CA VAL A 189 -19.41 18.72 5.92
C VAL A 189 -19.41 17.95 4.61
N ARG A 190 -20.61 17.60 4.12
CA ARG A 190 -20.80 16.97 2.81
C ARG A 190 -20.23 17.83 1.69
N GLY A 191 -19.39 17.23 0.86
CA GLY A 191 -18.70 17.88 -0.26
C GLY A 191 -17.45 18.67 0.14
N GLY A 192 -17.07 18.73 1.42
CA GLY A 192 -15.88 19.42 1.90
C GLY A 192 -14.58 18.61 1.72
N ALA A 193 -13.42 19.26 1.90
CA ALA A 193 -12.12 18.60 1.74
C ALA A 193 -11.90 17.40 2.68
N ALA A 194 -12.41 17.47 3.91
CA ALA A 194 -12.37 16.40 4.89
C ALA A 194 -13.16 15.16 4.44
N GLU A 195 -14.40 15.33 3.93
CA GLU A 195 -15.19 14.21 3.39
C GLU A 195 -14.53 13.62 2.14
N LYS A 196 -14.05 14.48 1.22
CA LYS A 196 -13.34 14.06 0.00
C LYS A 196 -12.07 13.27 0.30
N SER A 197 -11.38 13.59 1.40
CA SER A 197 -10.22 12.83 1.84
C SER A 197 -10.59 11.42 2.33
N GLY A 198 -11.78 11.26 2.94
CA GLY A 198 -12.21 10.01 3.55
C GLY A 198 -11.35 9.56 4.75
N LEU A 199 -10.46 10.43 5.25
CA LEU A 199 -9.51 10.10 6.32
C LEU A 199 -9.96 10.60 7.69
N LEU A 200 -10.78 11.66 7.74
CA LEU A 200 -11.26 12.31 8.96
C LEU A 200 -12.75 12.03 9.16
N HIS A 201 -13.14 11.53 10.33
CA HIS A 201 -14.50 11.14 10.64
C HIS A 201 -15.03 11.86 11.90
N GLU A 202 -16.35 11.87 12.04
CA GLU A 202 -17.00 12.38 13.25
C GLU A 202 -16.61 11.50 14.46
N GLY A 203 -16.16 12.15 15.54
CA GLY A 203 -15.69 11.45 16.75
C GLY A 203 -14.19 11.22 16.82
N ASP A 204 -13.41 11.55 15.77
CA ASP A 204 -11.96 11.49 15.84
C ASP A 204 -11.40 12.54 16.82
N GLU A 205 -10.41 12.17 17.62
CA GLU A 205 -9.68 13.08 18.51
C GLU A 205 -8.46 13.68 17.79
N VAL A 206 -8.33 15.00 17.91
CA VAL A 206 -7.23 15.78 17.35
C VAL A 206 -6.19 15.97 18.44
N LEU A 207 -5.05 15.32 18.27
CA LEU A 207 -3.91 15.43 19.18
C LEU A 207 -2.96 16.57 18.79
N GLU A 208 -2.80 16.83 17.49
CA GLU A 208 -1.84 17.81 17.00
C GLU A 208 -2.26 18.34 15.61
N VAL A 209 -2.00 19.62 15.36
CA VAL A 209 -2.21 20.24 14.04
C VAL A 209 -0.95 20.97 13.60
N ASN A 210 -0.33 20.52 12.50
CA ASN A 210 0.86 21.13 11.89
C ASN A 210 2.09 21.27 12.82
N GLY A 211 2.37 20.32 13.72
CA GLY A 211 3.50 20.46 14.64
C GLY A 211 3.16 21.20 15.93
N ILE A 212 1.90 21.56 16.15
CA ILE A 212 1.44 22.34 17.30
C ILE A 212 0.42 21.49 18.07
N GLU A 213 0.78 21.19 19.32
CA GLU A 213 -0.07 20.59 20.35
C GLU A 213 -1.08 21.62 20.90
#